data_AF-A0A821I9A5-F1
#
_entry.id   AF-A0A821I9A5-F1
#
_cell.length_a   1.000
_cell.length_b   1.000
_cell.length_c   1.000
_cell.angle_alpha   90.00
_cell.angle_beta   90.00
_cell.angle_gamma   90.00
#
_symmetry.space_group_name_H-M   'P 1'
#
loop_
_entity.id
_entity.type
_entity.pdbx_description
1 polymer ?
#
loop_
_entity_poly.entity_id
_entity_poly.type
_entity_poly.pdbx_seq_one_letter_code
_entity_poly.pdbx_strand_id
1 'polypeptide(L)'
;MIDTGANRTFISVKALSFTNSKQFINTSQRRVFLADGQTSIIVYGEVKLHIMLGDIQASIVALIVKQLCTDCILGMDFINKYKLIINTEDRTVSICENAKRTSLKIDSNPYRARFPTRLINNIRIPPKHTISIPVSINLPSAKVLFRPSFKLQQRIPLVMLGSLLTVRNYTSFISLYNPTASYCSLPKGIILGTTTIPTSSFQKLSHIDQQLADIHIHKLIQHISNPEQQEQVKFILFQHAKLFDTSKPTIAFTLKPHEIKTLDHPPPTSKPYYSTPLKQEAMYKIIQELLHFGLIRPSYSPYAAPALLVAKHDGSWRMVVDYKKLNNITIKDNHPLPNMEQAI
;
A
#
# COMPACT_ATOMS: atom_id res chain seq x y z
N MET A 1 23.06 5.21 0.99
CA MET A 1 23.24 6.62 1.38
C MET A 1 24.72 6.94 1.27
N ILE A 2 25.11 8.09 0.74
CA ILE A 2 26.52 8.55 0.77
C ILE A 2 26.64 9.46 1.99
N ASP A 3 27.62 9.20 2.86
CA ASP A 3 27.80 9.92 4.12
C ASP A 3 29.27 10.32 4.30
N THR A 4 29.53 11.63 4.34
CA THR A 4 30.87 12.18 4.57
C THR A 4 31.30 12.10 6.04
N GLY A 5 30.35 11.86 6.95
CA GLY A 5 30.63 11.65 8.38
C GLY A 5 31.06 10.23 8.73
N ALA A 6 31.02 9.30 7.78
CA ALA A 6 31.42 7.91 7.99
C ALA A 6 32.78 7.63 7.33
N ASN A 7 33.78 7.22 8.10
CA ASN A 7 35.11 6.89 7.56
C ASN A 7 35.17 5.54 6.80
N ARG A 8 34.15 4.70 6.97
CA ARG A 8 34.03 3.36 6.42
C ARG A 8 32.63 3.13 5.87
N THR A 9 32.53 2.22 4.91
CA THR A 9 31.27 1.78 4.35
C THR A 9 30.62 0.71 5.24
N PHE A 10 29.32 0.83 5.50
CA PHE A 10 28.56 -0.07 6.37
C PHE A 10 27.31 -0.60 5.67
N ILE A 11 26.95 -1.85 5.95
CA ILE A 11 25.72 -2.48 5.45
C ILE A 11 24.94 -3.15 6.58
N SER A 12 23.62 -3.06 6.53
CA SER A 12 22.77 -3.70 7.53
C SER A 12 22.63 -5.20 7.25
N VAL A 13 22.55 -6.01 8.31
CA VAL A 13 22.27 -7.46 8.19
C VAL A 13 20.98 -7.73 7.38
N LYS A 14 19.97 -6.85 7.53
CA LYS A 14 18.71 -6.95 6.76
C LYS A 14 18.92 -6.68 5.27
N ALA A 15 19.75 -5.72 4.90
CA ALA A 15 20.04 -5.43 3.50
C ALA A 15 20.88 -6.55 2.87
N LEU A 16 21.77 -7.15 3.66
CA LEU A 16 22.62 -8.26 3.21
C LEU A 16 21.80 -9.47 2.73
N SER A 17 20.67 -9.80 3.40
CA SER A 17 19.82 -10.93 2.97
C SER A 17 19.20 -10.75 1.58
N PHE A 18 19.16 -9.52 1.06
CA PHE A 18 18.69 -9.24 -0.31
C PHE A 18 19.81 -9.23 -1.35
N THR A 19 21.06 -9.43 -0.94
CA THR A 19 22.20 -9.50 -1.86
C THR A 19 22.58 -10.96 -2.12
N ASN A 20 22.91 -11.30 -3.37
CA ASN A 20 23.37 -12.64 -3.76
C ASN A 20 24.76 -13.01 -3.18
N SER A 21 25.43 -12.08 -2.49
CA SER A 21 26.77 -12.25 -1.93
C SER A 21 26.71 -13.08 -0.63
N LYS A 22 26.84 -14.41 -0.75
CA LYS A 22 26.93 -15.35 0.40
C LYS A 22 28.34 -15.47 1.00
N GLN A 23 29.31 -14.64 0.62
CA GLN A 23 30.67 -14.73 1.15
C GLN A 23 30.84 -13.86 2.39
N PHE A 24 30.62 -14.48 3.55
CA PHE A 24 31.00 -13.96 4.86
C PHE A 24 32.52 -14.02 4.99
N ILE A 25 33.21 -12.88 5.03
CA ILE A 25 34.66 -12.86 5.23
C ILE A 25 34.95 -12.47 6.67
N ASN A 26 35.34 -13.50 7.42
CA ASN A 26 36.07 -13.47 8.69
C ASN A 26 35.32 -12.99 9.97
N THR A 27 35.45 -13.85 10.98
CA THR A 27 34.74 -13.95 12.25
C THR A 27 35.56 -13.30 13.36
N SER A 28 35.48 -11.99 13.50
CA SER A 28 35.82 -11.34 14.77
C SER A 28 34.94 -10.12 14.98
N GLN A 29 34.12 -10.17 16.03
CA GLN A 29 33.32 -9.01 16.43
C GLN A 29 34.27 -7.88 16.80
N ARG A 30 34.23 -6.79 16.04
CA ARG A 30 35.05 -5.60 16.28
C ARG A 30 34.14 -4.44 16.66
N ARG A 31 34.58 -3.65 17.63
CA ARG A 31 33.90 -2.39 17.96
C ARG A 31 34.51 -1.28 17.12
N VAL A 32 33.68 -0.61 16.33
CA VAL A 32 34.07 0.59 15.59
C VAL A 32 33.42 1.77 16.28
N PHE A 33 34.24 2.75 16.67
CA PHE A 33 33.75 3.99 17.27
C PHE A 33 33.25 4.92 16.17
N LEU A 34 32.10 5.55 16.43
CA LEU A 34 31.54 6.58 15.58
C LEU A 34 32.32 7.89 15.74
N ALA A 35 32.03 8.85 14.87
CA ALA A 35 32.67 10.17 14.85
C ALA A 35 32.52 10.97 16.17
N ASP A 36 31.65 10.54 17.09
CA ASP A 36 31.51 11.10 18.43
C ASP A 36 32.52 10.57 19.46
N GLY A 37 33.32 9.56 19.10
CA GLY A 37 34.33 8.93 19.95
C GLY A 37 33.79 8.14 21.15
N GLN A 38 32.48 8.22 21.43
CA GLN A 38 31.84 7.62 22.61
C GLN A 38 30.94 6.44 22.24
N THR A 39 30.34 6.46 21.04
CA THR A 39 29.37 5.45 20.63
C THR A 39 30.05 4.39 19.79
N SER A 40 30.07 3.14 20.26
CA SER A 40 30.62 2.01 19.51
C SER A 40 29.52 1.23 18.79
N ILE A 41 29.70 0.95 17.50
CA ILE A 41 28.89 -0.03 16.76
C ILE A 41 29.64 -1.36 16.75
N ILE A 42 28.92 -2.45 17.03
CA ILE A 42 29.42 -3.81 16.90
C ILE A 42 29.34 -4.21 15.42
N VAL A 43 30.51 -4.48 14.84
CA VAL A 43 30.66 -5.01 13.50
C VAL A 43 30.72 -6.53 13.58
N TYR A 44 29.88 -7.19 12.79
CA TYR A 44 29.70 -8.64 12.79
C TYR A 44 30.62 -9.36 11.79
N GLY A 45 31.15 -8.63 10.80
CA GLY A 45 32.04 -9.14 9.77
C GLY A 45 32.17 -8.14 8.63
N GLU A 46 32.84 -8.56 7.57
CA GLU A 46 33.02 -7.77 6.36
C GLU A 46 32.46 -8.50 5.13
N VAL A 47 31.94 -7.75 4.17
CA VAL A 47 31.44 -8.27 2.90
C VAL A 47 31.93 -7.41 1.75
N LYS A 48 32.34 -8.04 0.66
CA LYS A 48 32.64 -7.33 -0.59
C LYS A 48 31.33 -7.02 -1.31
N LEU A 49 31.00 -5.74 -1.42
CA LEU A 49 29.86 -5.25 -2.17
C LEU A 49 30.28 -4.89 -3.59
N HIS A 50 29.49 -5.35 -4.55
CA HIS A 50 29.55 -4.90 -5.93
C HIS A 50 28.40 -3.91 -6.14
N ILE A 51 28.72 -2.67 -6.47
CA ILE A 51 27.78 -1.56 -6.57
C ILE A 51 27.79 -1.08 -8.02
N MET A 52 26.62 -1.10 -8.65
CA MET A 52 26.42 -0.51 -9.98
C MET A 52 25.91 0.93 -9.83
N LEU A 53 26.65 1.90 -10.37
CA LEU A 53 26.30 3.32 -10.39
C LEU A 53 26.34 3.83 -11.82
N GLY A 54 25.20 3.85 -12.49
CA GLY A 54 25.13 4.02 -13.94
C GLY A 54 25.86 2.86 -14.63
N ASP A 55 26.81 3.19 -15.50
CA ASP A 55 27.61 2.21 -16.24
C ASP A 55 28.88 1.77 -15.49
N ILE A 56 29.11 2.28 -14.28
CA ILE A 56 30.31 1.98 -13.48
C ILE A 56 30.01 0.86 -12.50
N GLN A 57 30.85 -0.18 -12.52
CA GLN A 57 30.84 -1.27 -11.55
C GLN A 57 31.91 -1.04 -10.48
N ALA A 58 31.49 -0.47 -9.35
CA ALA A 58 32.36 -0.26 -8.20
C ALA A 58 32.38 -1.50 -7.28
N SER A 59 33.51 -1.71 -6.60
CA SER A 59 33.63 -2.72 -5.54
C SER A 59 34.23 -2.13 -4.28
N ILE A 60 33.57 -2.36 -3.15
CA ILE A 60 33.97 -1.85 -1.84
C ILE A 60 33.76 -2.92 -0.77
N VAL A 61 34.62 -2.92 0.25
CA VAL A 61 34.43 -3.77 1.42
C VAL A 61 33.56 -3.01 2.41
N ALA A 62 32.41 -3.59 2.77
CA ALA A 62 31.46 -3.02 3.71
C ALA A 62 31.47 -3.79 5.02
N LEU A 63 31.39 -3.06 6.12
CA LEU A 63 31.28 -3.60 7.46
C LEU A 63 29.82 -3.94 7.78
N ILE A 64 29.57 -5.16 8.23
CA ILE A 64 28.22 -5.67 8.51
C ILE A 64 27.83 -5.26 9.93
N VAL A 65 26.66 -4.62 10.06
CA VAL A 65 26.14 -4.13 11.34
C VAL A 65 24.66 -4.48 11.51
N LYS A 66 24.23 -4.76 12.74
CA LYS A 66 22.87 -5.25 13.02
C LYS A 66 21.77 -4.25 12.67
N GLN A 67 22.01 -2.95 12.92
CA GLN A 67 21.01 -1.92 12.74
C GLN A 67 21.64 -0.62 12.22
N LEU A 68 21.18 -0.19 11.04
CA LEU A 68 21.49 1.10 10.44
C LEU A 68 20.18 1.86 10.19
N CYS A 69 20.26 3.18 10.10
CA CYS A 69 19.13 4.03 9.70
C CYS A 69 18.79 3.91 8.20
N THR A 70 19.66 3.29 7.41
CA THR A 70 19.50 3.00 5.99
C THR A 70 20.10 1.65 5.65
N ASP A 71 19.71 1.06 4.53
CA ASP A 71 20.16 -0.28 4.13
C ASP A 71 21.69 -0.39 4.00
N CYS A 72 22.33 0.65 3.44
CA CYS A 72 23.77 0.76 3.25
C CYS A 72 24.22 2.23 3.33
N ILE A 73 25.36 2.47 3.97
CA ILE A 73 26.06 3.76 4.07
C ILE A 73 27.41 3.63 3.38
N LEU A 74 27.64 4.42 2.31
CA LEU A 74 28.92 4.54 1.64
C LEU A 74 29.70 5.68 2.30
N GLY A 75 30.85 5.35 2.88
CA GLY A 75 31.68 6.28 3.62
C GLY A 75 32.81 6.90 2.79
N MET A 76 33.72 7.58 3.48
CA MET A 76 34.90 8.23 2.91
C MET A 76 35.83 7.25 2.18
N ASP A 77 35.84 5.97 2.56
CA ASP A 77 36.57 4.91 1.86
C ASP A 77 36.07 4.72 0.42
N PHE A 78 34.76 4.75 0.20
CA PHE A 78 34.16 4.73 -1.12
C PHE A 78 34.38 6.06 -1.86
N ILE A 79 34.12 7.18 -1.18
CA ILE A 79 34.21 8.54 -1.75
C ILE A 79 35.63 8.81 -2.26
N ASN A 80 36.65 8.49 -1.47
CA ASN A 80 38.05 8.75 -1.82
C ASN A 80 38.53 7.78 -2.91
N LYS A 81 38.17 6.49 -2.83
CA LYS A 81 38.57 5.49 -3.82
C LYS A 81 38.06 5.84 -5.22
N TYR A 82 36.83 6.32 -5.30
CA TYR A 82 36.13 6.59 -6.55
C TYR A 82 36.06 8.09 -6.91
N LYS A 83 36.78 8.93 -6.17
CA LYS A 83 36.83 10.40 -6.30
C LYS A 83 35.45 11.01 -6.55
N LEU A 84 34.51 10.70 -5.66
CA LEU A 84 33.12 11.13 -5.79
C LEU A 84 33.01 12.66 -5.69
N ILE A 85 32.40 13.29 -6.70
CA ILE A 85 32.12 14.74 -6.72
C ILE A 85 30.61 14.91 -6.65
N ILE A 86 30.13 15.60 -5.61
CA ILE A 86 28.72 15.96 -5.46
C ILE A 86 28.59 17.43 -5.86
N ASN A 87 28.00 17.69 -7.02
CA ASN A 87 27.65 19.04 -7.44
C ASN A 87 26.21 19.33 -7.00
N THR A 88 26.08 20.20 -5.99
CA THR A 88 24.80 20.58 -5.41
C THR A 88 24.01 21.55 -6.28
N GLU A 89 24.68 22.34 -7.11
CA GLU A 89 24.06 23.31 -8.02
C GLU A 89 23.40 22.57 -9.19
N ASP A 90 24.18 21.74 -9.89
CA ASP A 90 23.69 20.95 -11.03
C ASP A 90 22.93 19.69 -10.60
N ARG A 91 22.86 19.43 -9.29
CA ARG A 91 22.28 18.22 -8.69
C ARG A 91 22.82 16.95 -9.34
N THR A 92 24.14 16.86 -9.50
CA THR A 92 24.79 15.68 -10.08
C THR A 92 25.77 15.05 -9.10
N VAL A 93 25.88 13.72 -9.17
CA VAL A 93 26.93 12.95 -8.50
C VAL A 93 27.80 12.37 -9.58
N SER A 94 29.07 12.77 -9.62
CA SER A 94 30.07 12.21 -10.52
C SER A 94 30.98 11.23 -9.79
N ILE A 95 31.29 10.12 -10.46
CA ILE A 95 32.31 9.15 -10.04
C ILE A 95 33.40 9.14 -11.11
N CYS A 96 34.66 9.04 -10.68
CA CYS A 96 35.80 8.90 -11.56
C CYS A 96 36.47 7.55 -11.32
N GLU A 97 36.45 6.67 -12.33
CA GLU A 97 37.20 5.41 -12.35
C GLU A 97 38.04 5.36 -13.65
N ASN A 98 39.34 5.09 -13.53
CA ASN A 98 40.27 4.96 -14.67
C ASN A 98 40.19 6.10 -15.71
N ALA A 99 40.19 7.36 -15.24
CA ALA A 99 40.06 8.58 -16.05
C ALA A 99 38.72 8.79 -16.78
N LYS A 100 37.75 7.89 -16.61
CA LYS A 100 36.37 8.07 -17.10
C LYS A 100 35.49 8.66 -15.99
N ARG A 101 34.89 9.82 -16.27
CA ARG A 101 33.95 10.49 -15.35
C ARG A 101 32.52 10.18 -15.79
N THR A 102 31.76 9.50 -14.92
CA THR A 102 30.32 9.28 -15.12
C THR A 102 29.55 10.14 -14.15
N SER A 103 28.64 10.97 -14.66
CA SER A 103 27.78 11.85 -13.87
C SER A 103 26.35 11.33 -13.89
N LEU A 104 25.80 11.09 -12.70
CA LEU A 104 24.40 10.73 -12.51
C LEU A 104 23.66 11.98 -12.01
N LYS A 105 22.50 12.29 -12.61
CA LYS A 105 21.60 13.29 -12.02
C LYS A 105 21.01 12.71 -10.74
N ILE A 106 21.09 13.48 -9.65
CA ILE A 106 20.42 13.17 -8.39
C ILE A 106 18.93 13.26 -8.68
N ASP A 107 18.29 12.09 -8.66
CA ASP A 107 16.89 11.91 -9.00
C ASP A 107 16.02 12.89 -8.19
N SER A 108 15.52 13.94 -8.85
CA SER A 108 14.56 14.88 -8.30
C SER A 108 13.15 14.32 -8.43
N ASN A 109 12.97 13.06 -8.02
CA ASN A 109 11.66 12.44 -8.02
C ASN A 109 10.90 12.99 -6.79
N PRO A 110 9.89 13.88 -6.95
CA PRO A 110 9.15 14.46 -5.82
C PRO A 110 8.46 13.37 -4.99
N TYR A 111 8.23 12.19 -5.56
CA TYR A 111 7.62 11.05 -4.90
C TYR A 111 8.55 10.28 -3.93
N ARG A 112 9.85 10.63 -3.85
CA ARG A 112 10.79 10.12 -2.83
C ARG A 112 11.31 11.20 -1.87
N ALA A 113 10.89 12.45 -2.05
CA ALA A 113 11.29 13.56 -1.19
C ALA A 113 10.83 13.33 0.27
N ARG A 114 11.77 13.44 1.20
CA ARG A 114 11.51 13.39 2.65
C ARG A 114 11.36 14.81 3.16
N PHE A 115 10.18 15.15 3.65
CA PHE A 115 9.88 16.45 4.24
C PHE A 115 10.02 16.35 5.77
N PRO A 116 10.82 17.20 6.42
CA PRO A 116 10.92 17.19 7.88
C PRO A 116 9.61 17.67 8.51
N THR A 117 9.14 16.97 9.53
CA THR A 117 7.94 17.32 10.29
C THR A 117 8.32 18.06 11.56
N ARG A 118 7.95 19.34 11.65
CA ARG A 118 8.39 20.25 12.72
C ARG A 118 7.26 20.60 13.67
N LEU A 119 7.56 20.71 14.96
CA LEU A 119 6.59 21.18 15.95
C LEU A 119 6.31 22.69 15.80
N ILE A 120 5.03 23.10 15.78
CA ILE A 120 4.65 24.51 15.55
C ILE A 120 4.82 25.36 16.82
N ASN A 121 4.49 24.80 17.99
CA ASN A 121 4.43 25.51 19.27
C ASN A 121 5.23 24.78 20.35
N ASN A 122 5.60 25.48 21.42
CA ASN A 122 6.08 24.81 22.64
C ASN A 122 4.91 24.03 23.25
N ILE A 123 5.10 22.75 23.55
CA ILE A 123 4.03 21.89 24.10
C ILE A 123 4.51 21.20 25.37
N ARG A 124 3.64 21.16 26.37
CA ARG A 124 3.81 20.36 27.59
C ARG A 124 2.82 19.21 27.57
N ILE A 125 3.32 18.00 27.79
CA ILE A 125 2.55 16.76 27.71
C ILE A 125 2.38 16.21 29.12
N PRO A 126 1.16 16.07 29.64
CA PRO A 126 0.92 15.51 30.97
C PRO A 126 1.34 14.04 31.05
N PRO A 127 1.63 13.54 32.27
CA PRO A 127 1.99 12.14 32.46
C PRO A 127 0.83 11.21 32.11
N LYS A 128 1.14 10.03 31.55
CA LYS A 128 0.18 8.98 31.16
C LYS A 128 -0.95 9.44 30.22
N HIS A 129 -0.71 10.46 29.40
CA HIS A 129 -1.70 11.01 28.49
C HIS A 129 -1.26 10.95 27.03
N THR A 130 -2.23 10.79 26.14
CA THR A 130 -2.08 10.95 24.70
C THR A 130 -2.61 12.32 24.29
N ILE A 131 -1.81 13.09 23.56
CA ILE A 131 -2.21 14.39 23.03
C ILE A 131 -2.02 14.44 21.51
N SER A 132 -2.86 15.20 20.83
CA SER A 132 -2.70 15.52 19.40
C SER A 132 -2.02 16.88 19.27
N ILE A 133 -0.90 16.94 18.56
CA ILE A 133 -0.08 18.14 18.44
C ILE A 133 -0.01 18.66 17.00
N PRO A 134 -0.08 19.97 16.79
CA PRO A 134 0.03 20.55 15.46
C PRO A 134 1.49 20.55 15.00
N VAL A 135 1.70 20.11 13.77
CA VAL A 135 3.01 20.03 13.12
C VAL A 135 3.01 20.70 11.76
N SER A 136 4.13 21.33 11.41
CA SER A 136 4.35 21.94 10.11
C SER A 136 5.14 21.01 9.21
N ILE A 137 4.68 20.88 7.97
CA ILE A 137 5.29 20.09 6.91
C ILE A 137 5.37 21.01 5.69
N ASN A 138 6.53 21.06 5.03
CA ASN A 138 6.75 21.92 3.87
C ASN A 138 6.08 21.36 2.60
N LEU A 139 4.77 21.16 2.64
CA LEU A 139 3.90 20.68 1.58
C LEU A 139 2.54 21.39 1.66
N PRO A 140 2.02 21.96 0.54
CA PRO A 140 0.78 22.73 0.56
C PRO A 140 -0.45 21.87 0.91
N SER A 141 -0.62 20.73 0.23
CA SER A 141 -1.71 19.77 0.48
C SER A 141 -1.31 18.39 -0.05
N ALA A 142 -1.29 17.38 0.81
CA ALA A 142 -0.96 16.00 0.43
C ALA A 142 -1.32 14.99 1.53
N LYS A 143 -1.52 13.72 1.13
CA LYS A 143 -1.47 12.58 2.07
C LYS A 143 -0.03 12.11 2.18
N VAL A 144 0.50 12.06 3.40
CA VAL A 144 1.91 11.73 3.65
C VAL A 144 2.04 10.67 4.73
N LEU A 145 3.03 9.80 4.60
CA LEU A 145 3.39 8.84 5.64
C LEU A 145 4.40 9.47 6.58
N PHE A 146 4.02 9.69 7.84
CA PHE A 146 4.92 10.14 8.89
C PHE A 146 5.71 8.97 9.47
N ARG A 147 7.02 9.14 9.56
CA ARG A 147 7.93 8.24 10.27
C ARG A 147 8.60 8.99 11.41
N PRO A 148 8.39 8.59 12.66
CA PRO A 148 9.05 9.18 13.81
C PRO A 148 10.57 9.10 13.73
N SER A 149 11.25 10.10 14.30
CA SER A 149 12.69 10.08 14.47
C SER A 149 13.08 9.09 15.56
N PHE A 150 13.70 7.99 15.17
CA PHE A 150 14.22 6.99 16.11
C PHE A 150 15.23 7.60 17.10
N LYS A 151 16.11 8.50 16.62
CA LYS A 151 17.08 9.21 17.47
C LYS A 151 16.38 10.08 18.53
N LEU A 152 15.25 10.69 18.20
CA LEU A 152 14.50 11.52 19.13
C LEU A 152 13.79 10.67 20.19
N GLN A 153 13.19 9.55 19.78
CA GLN A 153 12.53 8.61 20.70
C GLN A 153 13.49 7.97 21.72
N GLN A 154 14.78 7.85 21.39
CA GLN A 154 15.79 7.39 22.34
C GLN A 154 16.19 8.46 23.37
N ARG A 155 16.05 9.74 23.03
CA ARG A 155 16.47 10.87 23.87
C ARG A 155 15.35 11.44 24.73
N ILE A 156 14.11 11.30 24.27
CA ILE A 156 12.93 11.86 24.92
C ILE A 156 11.99 10.70 25.25
N PRO A 157 11.48 10.59 26.49
CA PRO A 157 10.62 9.48 26.90
C PRO A 157 9.18 9.69 26.40
N LEU A 158 9.02 9.97 25.11
CA LEU A 158 7.75 10.14 24.41
C LEU A 158 7.63 9.10 23.30
N VAL A 159 6.43 8.52 23.19
CA VAL A 159 6.12 7.55 22.14
C VAL A 159 5.40 8.27 21.01
N MET A 160 5.97 8.16 19.82
CA MET A 160 5.39 8.60 18.55
C MET A 160 5.12 7.38 17.68
N LEU A 161 3.97 7.31 17.04
CA LEU A 161 3.66 6.25 16.08
C LEU A 161 3.79 6.76 14.65
N GLY A 162 4.24 5.89 13.76
CA GLY A 162 4.16 6.15 12.33
C GLY A 162 2.70 6.13 11.89
N SER A 163 2.28 7.17 11.18
CA SER A 163 0.88 7.38 10.83
C SER A 163 0.73 8.00 9.44
N LEU A 164 -0.42 7.76 8.82
CA LEU A 164 -0.80 8.44 7.58
C LEU A 164 -1.42 9.79 7.96
N LEU A 165 -0.77 10.87 7.55
CA LEU A 165 -1.19 12.24 7.82
C LEU A 165 -1.83 12.85 6.58
N THR A 166 -2.82 13.71 6.79
CA THR A 166 -3.34 14.60 5.75
C THR A 166 -2.83 16.00 6.05
N VAL A 167 -2.02 16.55 5.14
CA VAL A 167 -1.49 17.91 5.24
C VAL A 167 -2.48 18.85 4.56
N ARG A 168 -2.84 19.92 5.25
CA ARG A 168 -3.62 21.04 4.70
C ARG A 168 -2.96 22.35 5.11
N ASN A 169 -2.73 23.24 4.16
CA ASN A 169 -2.08 24.54 4.40
C ASN A 169 -0.76 24.40 5.19
N TYR A 170 0.12 23.47 4.77
CA TYR A 170 1.41 23.22 5.43
C TYR A 170 1.34 22.71 6.87
N THR A 171 0.16 22.31 7.35
CA THR A 171 -0.05 21.83 8.72
C THR A 171 -0.72 20.46 8.77
N SER A 172 -0.43 19.71 9.82
CA SER A 172 -1.10 18.44 10.15
C SER A 172 -1.03 18.18 11.66
N PHE A 173 -1.56 17.05 12.12
CA PHE A 173 -1.59 16.68 13.53
C PHE A 173 -0.97 15.31 13.75
N ILE A 174 -0.19 15.17 14.83
CA ILE A 174 0.44 13.91 15.23
C ILE A 174 0.04 13.58 16.66
N SER A 175 -0.28 12.32 16.93
CA SER A 175 -0.53 11.83 18.29
C SER A 175 0.80 11.48 18.99
N LEU A 176 0.98 12.04 20.18
CA LEU A 176 2.08 11.75 21.10
C LEU A 176 1.53 11.12 22.37
N TYR A 177 2.20 10.08 22.86
CA TYR A 177 1.92 9.50 24.17
C TYR A 177 3.09 9.71 25.13
N ASN A 178 2.79 10.21 26.33
CA ASN A 178 3.75 10.32 27.42
C ASN A 178 3.59 9.16 28.41
N PRO A 179 4.42 8.11 28.36
CA PRO A 179 4.38 7.01 29.32
C PRO A 179 4.91 7.37 30.72
N THR A 180 5.56 8.52 30.90
CA THR A 180 6.23 8.86 32.16
C THR A 180 5.27 9.35 33.24
N ALA A 181 5.75 9.36 34.48
CA ALA A 181 5.04 9.93 35.64
C ALA A 181 5.20 11.45 35.78
N SER A 182 5.95 12.11 34.88
CA SER A 182 6.24 13.54 34.89
C SER A 182 5.78 14.24 33.61
N TYR A 183 5.67 15.56 33.65
CA TYR A 183 5.43 16.36 32.45
C TYR A 183 6.64 16.29 31.51
N CYS A 184 6.39 16.18 30.20
CA CYS A 184 7.42 16.29 29.18
C CYS A 184 7.22 17.55 28.35
N SER A 185 8.28 18.34 28.13
CA SER A 185 8.21 19.58 27.34
C SER A 185 8.94 19.41 26.01
N LEU A 186 8.29 19.79 24.92
CA LEU A 186 8.89 19.83 23.59
C LEU A 186 8.99 21.29 23.10
N PRO A 187 10.19 21.73 22.67
CA PRO A 187 10.37 23.07 22.14
C PRO A 187 9.86 23.18 20.70
N LYS A 188 9.35 24.36 20.35
CA LYS A 188 8.98 24.76 18.99
C LYS A 188 10.14 24.52 18.02
N GLY A 189 9.82 24.06 16.82
CA GLY A 189 10.79 23.86 15.74
C GLY A 189 11.52 22.51 15.78
N ILE A 190 11.36 21.71 16.84
CA ILE A 190 11.98 20.38 16.91
C ILE A 190 11.44 19.47 15.79
N ILE A 191 12.33 18.70 15.18
CA ILE A 191 11.98 17.74 14.12
C ILE A 191 11.57 16.43 14.77
N LEU A 192 10.28 16.10 14.68
CA LEU A 192 9.71 14.89 15.27
C LEU A 192 9.94 13.66 14.39
N GLY A 193 10.17 13.86 13.10
CA GLY A 193 10.36 12.78 12.14
C GLY A 193 10.34 13.30 10.70
N THR A 194 10.21 12.36 9.78
CA THR A 194 10.16 12.65 8.33
C THR A 194 8.86 12.16 7.74
N THR A 195 8.26 12.99 6.89
CA THR A 195 7.11 12.64 6.06
C THR A 195 7.54 12.35 4.63
N THR A 196 7.03 11.27 4.06
CA THR A 196 7.21 10.93 2.64
C THR A 196 5.86 10.88 1.96
N ILE A 197 5.79 11.40 0.73
CA ILE A 197 4.63 11.15 -0.15
C ILE A 197 4.71 9.68 -0.56
N PRO A 198 3.71 8.84 -0.25
CA PRO A 198 3.76 7.43 -0.63
C PRO A 198 3.71 7.30 -2.16
N THR A 199 4.73 6.66 -2.74
CA THR A 199 4.96 6.53 -4.19
C THR A 199 4.06 5.48 -4.87
N SER A 200 2.86 5.18 -4.31
CA SER A 200 2.20 3.86 -4.23
C SER A 200 2.84 3.01 -3.11
N SER A 201 2.16 2.39 -2.15
CA SER A 201 0.85 1.75 -2.14
C SER A 201 0.36 1.66 -0.68
N PHE A 202 -0.84 2.19 -0.40
CA PHE A 202 -1.74 1.62 0.60
C PHE A 202 -3.01 1.17 -0.12
N GLN A 203 -2.83 0.30 -1.11
CA GLN A 203 -3.88 -0.61 -1.52
C GLN A 203 -3.52 -1.96 -0.90
N LYS A 204 -4.42 -2.43 -0.05
CA LYS A 204 -4.44 -3.81 0.45
C LYS A 204 -4.31 -4.74 -0.78
N LEU A 205 -3.30 -5.60 -0.74
CA LEU A 205 -2.91 -6.50 -1.81
C LEU A 205 -3.94 -7.60 -2.07
N SER A 206 -4.37 -7.72 -3.33
CA SER A 206 -4.53 -8.98 -4.05
C SER A 206 -3.86 -8.81 -5.43
N HIS A 207 -2.56 -9.14 -5.52
CA HIS A 207 -1.75 -8.98 -6.74
C HIS A 207 -2.24 -9.81 -7.95
N ILE A 208 -3.19 -10.72 -7.74
CA ILE A 208 -3.77 -11.55 -8.80
C ILE A 208 -4.75 -10.74 -9.68
N ASP A 209 -5.37 -9.68 -9.13
CA ASP A 209 -6.40 -8.91 -9.84
C ASP A 209 -5.81 -7.84 -10.80
N GLN A 210 -4.58 -7.38 -10.57
CA GLN A 210 -3.97 -6.32 -11.40
C GLN A 210 -3.60 -6.78 -12.80
N GLN A 211 -3.06 -7.99 -12.97
CA GLN A 211 -2.74 -8.51 -14.31
C GLN A 211 -4.00 -8.78 -15.15
N LEU A 212 -5.08 -9.25 -14.52
CA LEU A 212 -6.37 -9.47 -15.20
C LEU A 212 -7.06 -8.14 -15.54
N ALA A 213 -7.00 -7.16 -14.63
CA ALA A 213 -7.51 -5.82 -14.87
C ALA A 213 -6.77 -5.11 -16.02
N ASP A 214 -5.45 -5.24 -16.11
CA ASP A 214 -4.65 -4.66 -17.20
C ASP A 214 -5.09 -5.20 -18.57
N ILE A 215 -5.29 -6.51 -18.71
CA ILE A 215 -5.74 -7.12 -19.97
C ILE A 215 -7.16 -6.65 -20.35
N HIS A 216 -8.06 -6.56 -19.38
CA HIS A 216 -9.44 -6.14 -19.63
C HIS A 216 -9.55 -4.66 -20.00
N ILE A 217 -8.80 -3.80 -19.30
CA ILE A 217 -8.72 -2.36 -19.58
C ILE A 217 -8.10 -2.12 -20.96
N HIS A 218 -7.07 -2.89 -21.35
CA HIS A 218 -6.51 -2.80 -22.70
C HIS A 218 -7.52 -3.15 -23.81
N LYS A 219 -8.37 -4.16 -23.61
CA LYS A 219 -9.48 -4.46 -24.54
C LYS A 219 -10.51 -3.34 -24.62
N LEU A 220 -10.82 -2.68 -23.51
CA LEU A 220 -11.80 -1.59 -23.47
C LEU A 220 -11.31 -0.36 -24.24
N ILE A 221 -10.01 -0.11 -24.33
CA ILE A 221 -9.48 1.12 -24.94
C ILE A 221 -8.99 0.89 -26.38
N GLN A 222 -9.02 -0.36 -26.89
CA GLN A 222 -8.50 -0.71 -28.21
C GLN A 222 -9.21 0.00 -29.39
N HIS A 223 -10.44 0.48 -29.18
CA HIS A 223 -11.26 1.13 -30.20
C HIS A 223 -11.02 2.65 -30.28
N ILE A 224 -10.22 3.22 -29.39
CA ILE A 224 -9.92 4.66 -29.35
C ILE A 224 -8.67 4.92 -30.19
N SER A 225 -8.84 5.63 -31.31
CA SER A 225 -7.76 5.91 -32.27
C SER A 225 -6.79 7.00 -31.83
N ASN A 226 -7.19 7.92 -30.94
CA ASN A 226 -6.35 9.02 -30.46
C ASN A 226 -5.52 8.59 -29.22
N PRO A 227 -4.17 8.64 -29.28
CA PRO A 227 -3.29 8.21 -28.19
C PRO A 227 -3.50 8.99 -26.88
N GLU A 228 -3.76 10.29 -26.98
CA GLU A 228 -3.90 11.17 -25.81
C GLU A 228 -5.22 10.90 -25.07
N GLN A 229 -6.29 10.67 -25.82
CA GLN A 229 -7.59 10.24 -25.26
C GLN A 229 -7.50 8.84 -24.66
N GLN A 230 -6.78 7.93 -25.32
CA GLN A 230 -6.53 6.58 -24.81
C GLN A 230 -5.81 6.62 -23.45
N GLU A 231 -4.82 7.51 -23.27
CA GLU A 231 -4.12 7.68 -22.01
C GLU A 231 -5.01 8.29 -20.91
N GLN A 232 -5.83 9.29 -21.25
CA GLN A 232 -6.79 9.90 -20.32
C GLN A 232 -7.86 8.90 -19.84
N VAL A 233 -8.43 8.11 -20.76
CA VAL A 233 -9.42 7.07 -20.42
C VAL A 233 -8.77 5.96 -19.59
N LYS A 234 -7.54 5.56 -19.94
CA LYS A 234 -6.76 4.58 -19.16
C LYS A 234 -6.62 5.05 -17.70
N PHE A 235 -6.26 6.31 -17.50
CA PHE A 235 -6.13 6.90 -16.16
C PHE A 235 -7.43 6.80 -15.35
N ILE A 236 -8.57 7.15 -15.94
CA ILE A 236 -9.90 7.09 -15.27
C ILE A 236 -10.27 5.64 -14.92
N LEU A 237 -10.08 4.71 -15.87
CA LEU A 237 -10.39 3.30 -15.66
C LEU A 237 -9.54 2.69 -14.53
N PHE A 238 -8.26 3.04 -14.45
CA PHE A 238 -7.42 2.63 -13.32
C PHE A 238 -7.83 3.27 -12.00
N GLN A 239 -8.12 4.57 -12.01
CA GLN A 239 -8.54 5.30 -10.81
C GLN A 239 -9.81 4.69 -10.20
N HIS A 240 -10.74 4.25 -11.05
CA HIS A 240 -12.02 3.70 -10.65
C HIS A 240 -12.13 2.18 -10.82
N ALA A 241 -11.00 1.47 -10.98
CA ALA A 241 -10.96 0.03 -11.29
C ALA A 241 -11.83 -0.83 -10.36
N LYS A 242 -11.95 -0.43 -9.09
CA LYS A 242 -12.75 -1.14 -8.07
C LYS A 242 -14.27 -1.05 -8.25
N LEU A 243 -14.75 -0.09 -9.06
CA LEU A 243 -16.18 0.08 -9.34
C LEU A 243 -16.64 -0.81 -10.50
N PHE A 244 -15.71 -1.28 -11.33
CA PHE A 244 -16.01 -2.07 -12.50
C PHE A 244 -15.99 -3.55 -12.13
N ASP A 245 -17.11 -4.22 -12.36
CA ASP A 245 -17.21 -5.67 -12.26
C ASP A 245 -16.52 -6.31 -13.49
N THR A 246 -15.20 -6.46 -13.39
CA THR A 246 -14.33 -6.95 -14.48
C THR A 246 -14.09 -8.45 -14.40
N SER A 247 -14.37 -9.09 -13.26
CA SER A 247 -14.28 -10.54 -13.11
C SER A 247 -15.16 -11.07 -11.98
N LYS A 248 -16.06 -11.99 -12.37
CA LYS A 248 -16.90 -12.87 -11.54
C LYS A 248 -17.84 -12.12 -10.58
N PRO A 249 -19.06 -12.62 -10.36
CA PRO A 249 -20.05 -11.91 -9.56
C PRO A 249 -19.56 -11.77 -8.11
N THR A 250 -19.06 -10.59 -7.77
CA THR A 250 -18.72 -10.21 -6.41
C THR A 250 -19.98 -9.85 -5.63
N ILE A 251 -20.06 -10.29 -4.38
CA ILE A 251 -21.12 -9.85 -3.47
C ILE A 251 -20.92 -8.35 -3.22
N ALA A 252 -21.88 -7.54 -3.65
CA ALA A 252 -21.90 -6.12 -3.31
C ALA A 252 -22.07 -5.97 -1.79
N PHE A 253 -21.21 -5.19 -1.15
CA PHE A 253 -21.36 -4.87 0.26
C PHE A 253 -22.46 -3.84 0.43
N THR A 254 -23.63 -4.27 0.92
CA THR A 254 -24.71 -3.36 1.32
C THR A 254 -24.68 -3.16 2.83
N LEU A 255 -24.75 -1.90 3.28
CA LEU A 255 -24.77 -1.55 4.70
C LEU A 255 -26.02 -2.08 5.43
N LYS A 256 -27.13 -2.25 4.70
CA LYS A 256 -28.37 -2.81 5.21
C LYS A 256 -28.72 -4.06 4.39
N PRO A 257 -28.98 -5.21 5.05
CA PRO A 257 -29.48 -6.39 4.35
C PRO A 257 -30.86 -6.11 3.76
N HIS A 258 -31.15 -6.71 2.60
CA HIS A 258 -32.50 -6.66 2.05
C HIS A 258 -33.43 -7.51 2.91
N GLU A 259 -34.52 -6.92 3.38
CA GLU A 259 -35.53 -7.57 4.21
C GLU A 259 -36.79 -7.82 3.36
N ILE A 260 -37.24 -9.08 3.31
CA ILE A 260 -38.47 -9.47 2.61
C ILE A 260 -39.58 -9.59 3.66
N LYS A 261 -40.47 -8.60 3.69
CA LYS A 261 -41.61 -8.60 4.60
C LYS A 261 -42.73 -9.44 4.02
N THR A 262 -43.22 -10.43 4.76
CA THR A 262 -44.35 -11.26 4.34
C THR A 262 -45.58 -11.00 5.21
N LEU A 263 -46.75 -11.36 4.67
CA LEU A 263 -47.98 -11.49 5.42
C LEU A 263 -47.87 -12.68 6.40
N ASP A 264 -48.85 -12.83 7.29
CA ASP A 264 -48.95 -14.04 8.11
C ASP A 264 -49.36 -15.23 7.23
N HIS A 265 -48.50 -16.26 7.15
CA HIS A 265 -48.70 -17.41 6.29
C HIS A 265 -47.85 -18.62 6.74
N PRO A 266 -48.25 -19.85 6.39
CA PRO A 266 -47.36 -21.01 6.50
C PRO A 266 -46.23 -20.93 5.45
N PRO A 267 -45.01 -21.42 5.73
CA PRO A 267 -43.89 -21.36 4.78
C PRO A 267 -44.22 -22.01 3.42
N PRO A 268 -44.13 -21.28 2.29
CA PRO A 268 -44.36 -21.84 0.98
C PRO A 268 -43.26 -22.86 0.62
N THR A 269 -43.70 -24.07 0.29
CA THR A 269 -42.84 -25.16 -0.17
C THR A 269 -43.34 -25.72 -1.50
N SER A 270 -42.40 -26.08 -2.37
CA SER A 270 -42.64 -26.59 -3.72
C SER A 270 -41.58 -27.62 -4.07
N LYS A 271 -42.00 -28.70 -4.73
CA LYS A 271 -41.09 -29.73 -5.24
C LYS A 271 -40.27 -29.19 -6.42
N PRO A 272 -39.00 -29.61 -6.60
CA PRO A 272 -38.22 -29.29 -7.78
C PRO A 272 -38.90 -29.73 -9.07
N TYR A 273 -38.71 -28.97 -10.15
CA TYR A 273 -39.19 -29.37 -11.48
C TYR A 273 -38.38 -30.55 -12.03
N TYR A 274 -39.04 -31.42 -12.79
CA TYR A 274 -38.33 -32.47 -13.54
C TYR A 274 -37.34 -31.83 -14.53
N SER A 275 -36.12 -32.37 -14.55
CA SER A 275 -35.04 -31.89 -15.40
C SER A 275 -34.36 -33.08 -16.06
N THR A 276 -34.05 -32.95 -17.36
CA THR A 276 -33.27 -33.96 -18.09
C THR A 276 -31.84 -34.04 -17.54
N PRO A 277 -31.13 -35.17 -17.70
CA PRO A 277 -29.77 -35.33 -17.17
C PRO A 277 -28.81 -34.20 -17.57
N LEU A 278 -28.84 -33.79 -18.85
CA LEU A 278 -28.05 -32.67 -19.36
C LEU A 278 -28.34 -31.35 -18.64
N LYS A 279 -29.62 -31.07 -18.35
CA LYS A 279 -30.01 -29.86 -17.60
C LYS A 279 -29.61 -29.96 -16.12
N GLN A 280 -29.64 -31.16 -15.54
CA GLN A 280 -29.20 -31.37 -14.16
C GLN A 280 -27.70 -31.11 -14.01
N GLU A 281 -26.86 -31.59 -14.93
CA GLU A 281 -25.43 -31.32 -14.94
C GLU A 281 -25.13 -29.82 -15.08
N ALA A 282 -25.79 -29.14 -16.02
CA ALA A 282 -25.64 -27.70 -16.19
C ALA A 282 -26.08 -26.93 -14.94
N MET A 283 -27.19 -27.33 -14.32
CA MET A 283 -27.67 -26.72 -13.08
C MET A 283 -26.70 -26.93 -11.92
N TYR A 284 -26.10 -28.12 -11.81
CA TYR A 284 -25.10 -28.42 -10.79
C TYR A 284 -23.85 -27.53 -10.95
N LYS A 285 -23.35 -27.34 -12.18
CA LYS A 285 -22.23 -26.44 -12.46
C LYS A 285 -22.51 -25.02 -11.99
N ILE A 286 -23.69 -24.48 -12.33
CA ILE A 286 -24.10 -23.13 -11.91
C ILE A 286 -24.18 -23.04 -10.38
N ILE A 287 -24.76 -24.04 -9.71
CA ILE A 287 -24.85 -24.06 -8.24
C ILE A 287 -23.47 -24.06 -7.59
N GLN A 288 -22.52 -24.87 -8.11
CA GLN A 288 -21.15 -24.90 -7.59
C GLN A 288 -20.43 -23.57 -7.78
N GLU A 289 -20.62 -22.90 -8.92
CA GLU A 289 -20.08 -21.55 -9.14
C GLU A 289 -20.65 -20.53 -8.14
N LEU A 290 -21.98 -20.54 -7.93
CA LEU A 290 -22.63 -19.64 -6.97
C LEU A 290 -22.18 -19.90 -5.52
N LEU A 291 -21.98 -21.16 -5.15
CA LEU A 291 -21.42 -21.55 -3.85
C LEU A 291 -19.97 -21.07 -3.70
N HIS A 292 -19.16 -21.26 -4.75
CA HIS A 292 -17.77 -20.82 -4.77
C HIS A 292 -17.64 -19.30 -4.64
N PHE A 293 -18.55 -18.53 -5.24
CA PHE A 293 -18.63 -17.07 -5.08
C PHE A 293 -19.29 -16.61 -3.78
N GLY A 294 -19.81 -17.52 -2.95
CA GLY A 294 -20.50 -17.21 -1.71
C GLY A 294 -21.87 -16.53 -1.89
N LEU A 295 -22.43 -16.53 -3.11
CA LEU A 295 -23.72 -15.93 -3.41
C LEU A 295 -24.90 -16.73 -2.85
N ILE A 296 -24.71 -18.04 -2.67
CA ILE A 296 -25.66 -18.94 -2.03
C ILE A 296 -24.94 -19.79 -0.99
N ARG A 297 -25.71 -20.40 -0.09
CA ARG A 297 -25.21 -21.38 0.89
C ARG A 297 -26.24 -22.50 1.10
N PRO A 298 -25.82 -23.69 1.53
CA PRO A 298 -26.75 -24.71 2.01
C PRO A 298 -27.61 -24.17 3.15
N SER A 299 -28.88 -24.56 3.19
CA SER A 299 -29.81 -24.13 4.23
C SER A 299 -30.80 -25.24 4.58
N TYR A 300 -31.30 -25.21 5.82
CA TYR A 300 -32.38 -26.06 6.30
C TYR A 300 -33.64 -25.20 6.48
N SER A 301 -34.10 -24.58 5.39
CA SER A 301 -35.22 -23.65 5.41
C SER A 301 -36.56 -24.39 5.29
N PRO A 302 -37.61 -23.98 6.02
CA PRO A 302 -38.96 -24.46 5.76
C PRO A 302 -39.56 -23.87 4.45
N TYR A 303 -38.91 -22.85 3.88
CA TYR A 303 -39.25 -22.27 2.58
C TYR A 303 -38.50 -23.00 1.46
N ALA A 304 -39.20 -23.37 0.39
CA ALA A 304 -38.58 -23.99 -0.78
C ALA A 304 -39.25 -23.54 -2.08
N ALA A 305 -38.44 -23.01 -2.99
CA ALA A 305 -38.85 -22.63 -4.34
C ALA A 305 -38.09 -23.49 -5.36
N PRO A 306 -38.75 -23.98 -6.43
CA PRO A 306 -38.07 -24.76 -7.45
C PRO A 306 -37.26 -23.86 -8.37
N ALA A 307 -36.19 -24.39 -8.93
CA ALA A 307 -35.40 -23.72 -9.96
C ALA A 307 -35.53 -24.43 -11.30
N LEU A 308 -35.34 -23.68 -12.39
CA LEU A 308 -35.33 -24.18 -13.77
C LEU A 308 -34.25 -23.49 -14.60
N LEU A 309 -33.84 -24.12 -15.71
CA LEU A 309 -32.88 -23.56 -16.64
C LEU A 309 -33.56 -22.97 -17.88
N VAL A 310 -33.18 -21.75 -18.22
CA VAL A 310 -33.59 -21.05 -19.45
C VAL A 310 -32.36 -20.83 -20.32
N ALA A 311 -32.48 -21.07 -21.63
CA ALA A 311 -31.41 -20.83 -22.59
C ALA A 311 -31.25 -19.31 -22.82
N LYS A 312 -30.02 -18.83 -22.79
CA LYS A 312 -29.66 -17.49 -23.25
C LYS A 312 -29.43 -17.50 -24.77
N HIS A 313 -29.41 -16.31 -25.37
CA HIS A 313 -29.13 -16.15 -26.80
C HIS A 313 -27.72 -16.66 -27.19
N ASP A 314 -26.76 -16.62 -26.26
CA ASP A 314 -25.39 -17.11 -26.43
C ASP A 314 -25.27 -18.65 -26.30
N GLY A 315 -26.40 -19.36 -26.13
CA GLY A 315 -26.45 -20.81 -25.94
C GLY A 315 -26.14 -21.29 -24.51
N SER A 316 -25.75 -20.40 -23.60
CA SER A 316 -25.52 -20.73 -22.20
C SER A 316 -26.82 -20.84 -21.40
N TRP A 317 -26.77 -21.49 -20.24
CA TRP A 317 -27.94 -21.64 -19.36
C TRP A 317 -27.99 -20.54 -18.29
N ARG A 318 -29.21 -20.08 -17.96
CA ARG A 318 -29.50 -19.24 -16.79
C ARG A 318 -30.39 -20.02 -15.84
N MET A 319 -29.97 -20.14 -14.59
CA MET A 319 -30.81 -20.66 -13.51
C MET A 319 -31.82 -19.59 -13.08
N VAL A 320 -33.09 -19.95 -13.07
CA VAL A 320 -34.21 -19.10 -12.68
C VAL A 320 -34.96 -19.79 -11.54
N VAL A 321 -35.10 -19.09 -10.41
CA VAL A 321 -35.87 -19.60 -9.26
C VAL A 321 -37.29 -19.08 -9.35
N ASP A 322 -38.27 -19.98 -9.24
CA ASP A 322 -39.69 -19.63 -9.31
C ASP A 322 -40.21 -19.16 -7.96
N TYR A 323 -40.05 -17.87 -7.69
CA TYR A 323 -40.51 -17.22 -6.47
C TYR A 323 -42.01 -16.85 -6.47
N LYS A 324 -42.84 -17.31 -7.43
CA LYS A 324 -44.26 -16.88 -7.51
C LYS A 324 -45.03 -17.06 -6.21
N LYS A 325 -44.92 -18.21 -5.55
CA LYS A 325 -45.59 -18.47 -4.25
C LYS A 325 -45.12 -17.51 -3.16
N LEU A 326 -43.81 -17.21 -3.11
CA LEU A 326 -43.24 -16.25 -2.17
C LEU A 326 -43.68 -14.82 -2.50
N ASN A 327 -43.66 -14.43 -3.77
CA ASN A 327 -44.04 -13.09 -4.20
C ASN A 327 -45.52 -12.77 -3.90
N ASN A 328 -46.41 -13.78 -3.93
CA ASN A 328 -47.83 -13.61 -3.62
C ASN A 328 -48.11 -13.26 -2.15
N ILE A 329 -47.21 -13.62 -1.24
CA ILE A 329 -47.33 -13.41 0.21
C ILE A 329 -46.40 -12.31 0.72
N THR A 330 -45.52 -11.77 -0.14
CA THR A 330 -44.66 -10.62 0.15
C THR A 330 -45.46 -9.32 0.13
N ILE A 331 -45.26 -8.47 1.12
CA ILE A 331 -45.82 -7.12 1.18
C ILE A 331 -45.13 -6.27 0.10
N LYS A 332 -45.91 -5.67 -0.81
CA LYS A 332 -45.37 -4.88 -1.91
C LYS A 332 -44.81 -3.55 -1.40
N ASP A 333 -43.54 -3.29 -1.72
CA ASP A 333 -42.91 -1.98 -1.52
C ASP A 333 -43.22 -1.09 -2.73
N ASN A 334 -44.37 -0.40 -2.67
CA ASN A 334 -44.86 0.46 -3.74
C ASN A 334 -44.17 1.84 -3.67
N HIS A 335 -42.87 1.89 -3.96
CA HIS A 335 -42.21 3.15 -4.26
C HIS A 335 -42.43 3.48 -5.74
N PRO A 336 -43.05 4.62 -6.10
CA PRO A 336 -43.20 4.99 -7.49
C PRO A 336 -41.82 5.22 -8.09
N LEU A 337 -41.51 4.49 -9.15
CA LEU A 337 -40.39 4.84 -10.02
C LEU A 337 -40.87 5.97 -10.92
N PRO A 338 -40.07 7.03 -11.13
CA PRO A 338 -40.43 8.09 -12.06
C PRO A 338 -40.61 7.50 -13.45
N ASN A 339 -41.56 8.04 -14.21
CA ASN A 339 -41.65 7.69 -15.63
C ASN A 339 -40.42 8.27 -16.37
N MET A 340 -40.15 7.79 -17.59
CA MET A 340 -38.97 8.22 -18.35
C MET A 340 -38.97 9.73 -18.61
N GLU A 341 -40.14 10.32 -18.83
CA GLU A 341 -40.31 11.77 -19.05
C GLU A 341 -40.01 12.63 -17.81
N GLN A 342 -40.18 12.07 -16.60
CA GLN A 342 -39.86 12.73 -15.33
C GLN A 342 -38.40 12.51 -14.90
N ALA A 343 -37.70 11.55 -15.51
CA ALA A 343 -36.35 11.13 -15.12
C ALA A 343 -35.23 11.77 -15.96
N ILE A 344 -35.57 12.35 -17.10
CA ILE A 344 -34.69 13.15 -17.98
C ILE A 344 -34.78 14.60 -17.52
#